data_AF-H6N1P6-F1
#
_entry.id   AF-H6N1P6-F1
#
_cell.length_a   1.000
_cell.length_b   1.000
_cell.length_c   1.000
_cell.angle_alpha   90.00
_cell.angle_beta   90.00
_cell.angle_gamma   90.00
#
_symmetry.space_group_name_H-M   'P 1'
#
loop_
_entity.id
_entity.type
_entity.pdbx_description
1 polymer ?
#
loop_
_entity_poly.entity_id
_entity_poly.type
_entity_poly.pdbx_seq_one_letter_code
_entity_poly.pdbx_strand_id
1 'polypeptide(L)'
;MRTILLEEAETMNPGPATDGAQILAAPGTTVLAAPASSYDTQGVTATTAPGGVDLTAIAADLRDDHVYSEDPAQIGALKQVVAHAQADGHDINLVVLKQQMPTFTMYRDIATELQQHVGGTVLVFGPNSVGSASPEFSRVNLEDATDNLTLSNPPQAAQQMVDAITKPGVDWTLVTIVLIAVVVIGAIVGRIRSLRRRDRGAQTSPADLSHGAGEESETDEKAPTGAVAPGSRNDS
;
A
#
# COMPACT_ATOMS: atom_id res chain seq x y z
N MET A 1 88.20 25.09 3.67
CA MET A 1 87.47 26.36 3.44
C MET A 1 86.22 26.02 2.64
N ARG A 2 85.02 26.29 3.20
CA ARG A 2 83.66 26.45 2.58
C ARG A 2 83.50 26.00 1.10
N THR A 3 82.45 25.34 0.61
CA THR A 3 81.04 25.23 1.00
C THR A 3 80.38 24.19 0.05
N ILE A 4 79.29 23.60 0.54
CA ILE A 4 78.41 22.60 -0.10
C ILE A 4 77.35 23.28 -1.00
N LEU A 5 76.83 22.51 -1.97
CA LEU A 5 75.43 22.43 -2.51
C LEU A 5 75.12 22.90 -3.94
N LEU A 6 74.26 22.07 -4.57
CA LEU A 6 73.41 22.22 -5.76
C LEU A 6 74.07 21.73 -7.06
N GLU A 7 73.49 20.87 -7.90
CA GLU A 7 72.18 20.19 -8.00
C GLU A 7 72.39 19.18 -9.15
N GLU A 8 72.15 17.88 -8.93
CA GLU A 8 72.35 16.83 -9.96
C GLU A 8 71.03 16.42 -10.63
N ALA A 9 71.13 16.42 -11.96
CA ALA A 9 70.52 15.57 -12.99
C ALA A 9 68.98 15.59 -13.20
N GLU A 10 68.46 16.04 -14.37
CA GLU A 10 68.38 15.35 -15.68
C GLU A 10 67.38 14.16 -15.62
N THR A 11 66.31 14.00 -16.41
CA THR A 11 66.20 13.89 -17.89
C THR A 11 64.68 13.94 -18.27
N MET A 12 64.27 14.73 -19.27
CA MET A 12 63.91 14.28 -20.65
C MET A 12 62.45 13.79 -20.89
N ASN A 13 61.64 14.65 -21.52
CA ASN A 13 60.43 14.40 -22.35
C ASN A 13 60.83 13.62 -23.65
N PRO A 14 60.00 12.93 -24.48
CA PRO A 14 58.53 12.97 -24.70
C PRO A 14 57.81 11.62 -24.99
N GLY A 15 56.47 11.61 -25.14
CA GLY A 15 55.69 10.48 -25.73
C GLY A 15 55.73 10.46 -27.27
N PRO A 16 54.77 9.82 -27.99
CA PRO A 16 54.03 8.58 -27.75
C PRO A 16 54.36 7.49 -28.83
N ALA A 17 54.13 6.20 -28.55
CA ALA A 17 54.17 5.15 -29.58
C ALA A 17 53.00 4.16 -29.41
N THR A 18 52.26 4.01 -30.50
CA THR A 18 51.08 3.17 -30.71
C THR A 18 51.47 1.74 -31.05
N ASP A 19 50.82 0.75 -30.43
CA ASP A 19 50.54 -0.60 -31.00
C ASP A 19 49.46 -1.22 -30.08
N GLY A 20 48.30 -1.74 -30.48
CA GLY A 20 47.99 -2.49 -31.69
C GLY A 20 47.53 -3.89 -31.27
N ALA A 21 46.32 -4.04 -30.69
CA ALA A 21 45.65 -5.33 -30.58
C ALA A 21 44.14 -5.17 -30.30
N GLN A 22 43.34 -5.34 -31.36
CA GLN A 22 41.91 -5.64 -31.28
C GLN A 22 41.70 -7.02 -30.64
N ILE A 23 40.86 -7.11 -29.61
CA ILE A 23 40.16 -8.34 -29.24
C ILE A 23 38.66 -8.04 -29.17
N LEU A 24 37.95 -8.76 -30.02
CA LEU A 24 36.51 -8.84 -30.20
C LEU A 24 35.82 -9.39 -28.93
N ALA A 25 34.82 -8.68 -28.39
CA ALA A 25 33.89 -9.22 -27.39
C ALA A 25 32.44 -8.78 -27.70
N ALA A 26 31.53 -9.75 -27.58
CA ALA A 26 30.11 -9.80 -28.00
C ALA A 26 29.21 -8.63 -27.54
N PRO A 27 27.97 -8.48 -28.10
CA PRO A 27 26.97 -7.57 -27.52
C PRO A 27 26.56 -8.05 -26.13
N GLY A 28 27.27 -7.58 -25.11
CA GLY A 28 26.92 -7.76 -23.72
C GLY A 28 25.64 -7.00 -23.42
N THR A 29 24.65 -7.73 -22.93
CA THR A 29 23.38 -7.27 -22.38
C THR A 29 23.54 -5.93 -21.63
N THR A 30 22.85 -4.89 -22.08
CA THR A 30 22.70 -3.66 -21.30
C THR A 30 21.96 -4.01 -20.00
N VAL A 31 22.71 -4.26 -18.93
CA VAL A 31 22.15 -4.28 -17.59
C VAL A 31 21.91 -2.83 -17.22
N LEU A 32 20.64 -2.45 -17.13
CA LEU A 32 20.22 -1.17 -16.58
C LEU A 32 20.59 -1.16 -15.09
N ALA A 33 21.79 -0.72 -14.77
CA ALA A 33 22.19 -0.48 -13.39
C ALA A 33 21.30 0.63 -12.82
N ALA A 34 20.48 0.28 -11.83
CA ALA A 34 19.79 1.25 -11.00
C ALA A 34 20.85 2.17 -10.33
N PRO A 35 20.59 3.47 -10.14
CA PRO A 35 21.53 4.34 -9.45
C PRO A 35 21.72 3.81 -8.03
N ALA A 36 22.96 3.42 -7.70
CA ALA A 36 23.36 3.21 -6.32
C ALA A 36 23.18 4.55 -5.60
N SER A 37 22.26 4.59 -4.63
CA SER A 37 22.12 5.74 -3.74
C SER A 37 23.48 6.04 -3.12
N SER A 38 24.00 7.24 -3.39
CA SER A 38 25.26 7.71 -2.83
C SER A 38 25.11 7.90 -1.32
N TYR A 39 25.58 6.95 -0.53
CA TYR A 39 25.82 7.14 0.89
C TYR A 39 27.25 7.67 1.08
N ASP A 40 27.39 8.60 2.02
CA ASP A 40 28.54 9.45 2.33
C ASP A 40 29.94 8.78 2.26
N THR A 41 30.94 9.62 1.96
CA THR A 41 32.39 9.38 1.83
C THR A 41 33.06 9.08 3.18
N GLN A 42 32.49 8.17 3.97
CA GLN A 42 32.98 7.79 5.30
C GLN A 42 33.20 6.28 5.42
N GLY A 43 33.69 5.64 4.34
CA GLY A 43 33.97 4.21 4.28
C GLY A 43 34.60 3.67 5.56
N VAL A 44 33.78 3.07 6.42
CA VAL A 44 34.18 2.31 7.60
C VAL A 44 33.17 1.18 7.77
N THR A 45 33.70 -0.03 7.72
CA THR A 45 33.02 -1.30 7.89
C THR A 45 32.57 -1.52 9.34
N ALA A 46 31.31 -1.20 9.60
CA ALA A 46 30.38 -1.88 10.50
C ALA A 46 29.03 -1.83 9.76
N THR A 47 28.15 -2.82 9.93
CA THR A 47 26.82 -2.86 9.28
C THR A 47 25.91 -1.79 9.90
N THR A 48 26.28 -0.52 9.75
CA THR A 48 25.57 0.64 10.28
C THR A 48 24.57 1.08 9.23
N ALA A 49 23.29 1.02 9.58
CA ALA A 49 22.19 1.44 8.72
C ALA A 49 22.20 2.95 8.47
N PRO A 50 21.32 3.43 7.57
CA PRO A 50 20.96 4.84 7.51
C PRO A 50 20.66 5.39 8.93
N GLY A 51 21.31 6.49 9.30
CA GLY A 51 21.10 7.14 10.60
C GLY A 51 21.97 6.66 11.77
N GLY A 52 22.98 5.82 11.53
CA GLY A 52 23.94 5.43 12.58
C GLY A 52 23.52 4.22 13.42
N VAL A 53 22.50 3.49 12.99
CA VAL A 53 21.91 2.35 13.72
C VAL A 53 22.79 1.10 13.56
N ASP A 54 23.15 0.46 14.68
CA ASP A 54 23.88 -0.81 14.67
C ASP A 54 22.93 -1.99 14.39
N LEU A 55 22.84 -2.39 13.12
CA LEU A 55 21.95 -3.47 12.70
C LEU A 55 22.38 -4.84 13.22
N THR A 56 23.66 -5.01 13.54
CA THR A 56 24.18 -6.29 14.03
C THR A 56 23.73 -6.52 15.47
N ALA A 57 23.81 -5.49 16.31
CA ALA A 57 23.31 -5.53 17.67
C ALA A 57 21.78 -5.75 17.69
N ILE A 58 21.03 -4.99 16.89
CA ILE A 58 19.58 -5.17 16.79
C ILE A 58 19.22 -6.58 16.34
N ALA A 59 19.87 -7.10 15.31
CA ALA A 59 19.61 -8.46 14.83
C ALA A 59 19.99 -9.54 15.85
N ALA A 60 20.89 -9.27 16.79
CA ALA A 60 21.19 -10.19 17.88
C ALA A 60 20.03 -10.24 18.89
N ASP A 61 19.54 -9.08 19.32
CA ASP A 61 18.40 -8.98 20.25
C ASP A 61 17.13 -9.59 19.64
N LEU A 62 16.86 -9.29 18.37
CA LEU A 62 15.71 -9.86 17.64
C LEU A 62 15.77 -11.40 17.54
N ARG A 63 16.96 -12.01 17.47
CA ARG A 63 17.07 -13.48 17.48
C ARG A 63 16.86 -14.10 18.86
N ASP A 64 17.04 -13.33 19.93
CA ASP A 64 16.83 -13.81 21.30
C ASP A 64 15.35 -13.74 21.70
N ASP A 65 14.72 -12.58 21.46
CA ASP A 65 13.37 -12.33 21.97
C ASP A 65 12.43 -11.59 21.01
N HIS A 66 12.84 -11.45 19.74
CA HIS A 66 12.11 -10.74 18.68
C HIS A 66 11.83 -9.25 18.97
N VAL A 67 12.51 -8.65 19.95
CA VAL A 67 12.29 -7.25 20.34
C VAL A 67 13.60 -6.49 20.49
N TYR A 68 13.67 -5.33 19.87
CA TYR A 68 14.68 -4.33 20.17
C TYR A 68 14.00 -3.00 20.51
N SER A 69 14.49 -2.32 21.54
CA SER A 69 14.05 -0.97 21.88
C SER A 69 15.17 -0.17 22.52
N GLU A 70 15.40 1.04 22.02
CA GLU A 70 16.31 2.01 22.66
C GLU A 70 15.73 2.58 23.98
N ASP A 71 14.47 2.25 24.30
CA ASP A 71 13.87 2.46 25.62
C ASP A 71 13.57 1.10 26.29
N PRO A 72 14.40 0.66 27.27
CA PRO A 72 14.22 -0.62 27.94
C PRO A 72 12.89 -0.79 28.66
N ALA A 73 12.24 0.32 29.06
CA ALA A 73 10.95 0.26 29.74
C ALA A 73 9.82 -0.31 28.85
N GLN A 74 10.00 -0.27 27.53
CA GLN A 74 9.01 -0.71 26.56
C GLN A 74 9.11 -2.20 26.20
N ILE A 75 10.29 -2.81 26.41
CA ILE A 75 10.59 -4.19 25.99
C ILE A 75 9.56 -5.18 26.53
N GLY A 76 9.18 -5.07 27.81
CA GLY A 76 8.22 -5.98 28.42
C GLY A 76 6.83 -5.95 27.75
N ALA A 77 6.37 -4.78 27.31
CA ALA A 77 5.11 -4.63 26.59
C ALA A 77 5.22 -5.12 25.14
N LEU A 78 6.31 -4.80 24.45
CA LEU A 78 6.58 -5.28 23.09
C LEU A 78 6.65 -6.81 23.02
N LYS A 79 7.26 -7.47 24.01
CA LYS A 79 7.28 -8.93 24.11
C LYS A 79 5.88 -9.54 24.22
N GLN A 80 4.93 -8.85 24.85
CA GLN A 80 3.54 -9.32 24.91
C GLN A 80 2.87 -9.25 23.54
N VAL A 81 3.14 -8.19 22.76
CA VAL A 81 2.65 -8.06 21.37
C VAL A 81 3.21 -9.20 20.50
N VAL A 82 4.53 -9.47 20.59
CA VAL A 82 5.17 -10.60 19.89
C VAL A 82 4.53 -11.92 20.31
N ALA A 83 4.40 -12.16 21.61
CA ALA A 83 3.83 -13.41 22.12
C ALA A 83 2.38 -13.61 21.65
N HIS A 84 1.59 -12.53 21.55
CA HIS A 84 0.25 -12.58 20.98
C HIS A 84 0.27 -12.96 19.51
N ALA A 85 1.10 -12.30 18.69
CA ALA A 85 1.23 -12.62 17.27
C ALA A 85 1.70 -14.07 17.02
N GLN A 86 2.65 -14.54 17.83
CA GLN A 86 3.14 -15.93 17.76
C GLN A 86 2.06 -16.94 18.15
N ALA A 87 1.22 -16.62 19.14
CA ALA A 87 0.08 -17.46 19.50
C ALA A 87 -0.93 -17.60 18.34
N ASP A 88 -1.01 -16.58 17.49
CA ASP A 88 -1.82 -16.56 16.27
C ASP A 88 -1.09 -17.13 15.03
N GLY A 89 0.17 -17.56 15.19
CA GLY A 89 0.96 -18.23 14.15
C GLY A 89 1.81 -17.29 13.28
N HIS A 90 1.98 -16.04 13.68
CA HIS A 90 2.75 -15.03 12.95
C HIS A 90 4.12 -14.78 13.59
N ASP A 91 5.18 -14.81 12.79
CA ASP A 91 6.55 -14.50 13.23
C ASP A 91 6.82 -12.99 13.05
N ILE A 92 6.74 -12.25 14.15
CA ILE A 92 6.87 -10.78 14.17
C ILE A 92 8.08 -10.37 15.02
N ASN A 93 8.91 -9.49 14.46
CA ASN A 93 10.02 -8.81 15.09
C ASN A 93 9.70 -7.32 15.24
N LEU A 94 9.89 -6.76 16.44
CA LEU A 94 9.57 -5.36 16.74
C LEU A 94 10.85 -4.58 17.09
N VAL A 95 11.05 -3.44 16.43
CA VAL A 95 12.20 -2.55 16.66
C VAL A 95 11.69 -1.15 16.97
N VAL A 96 12.12 -0.56 18.08
CA VAL A 96 11.79 0.82 18.44
C VAL A 96 13.05 1.67 18.50
N LEU A 97 13.07 2.72 17.67
CA LEU A 97 14.15 3.71 17.58
C LEU A 97 13.68 5.04 18.19
N LYS A 98 14.54 5.71 18.95
CA LYS A 98 14.26 7.02 19.55
C LYS A 98 14.64 8.16 18.62
N GLN A 99 15.62 7.95 17.76
CA GLN A 99 16.05 8.96 16.81
C GLN A 99 15.05 9.09 15.67
N GLN A 100 14.63 10.32 15.38
CA GLN A 100 13.84 10.63 14.20
C GLN A 100 14.70 10.50 12.94
N MET A 101 14.27 9.68 12.00
CA MET A 101 14.92 9.59 10.69
C MET A 101 14.45 10.70 9.74
N PRO A 102 15.37 11.23 8.90
CA PRO A 102 15.05 12.25 7.89
C PRO A 102 13.94 11.86 6.91
N THR A 103 13.87 10.59 6.50
CA THR A 103 12.88 10.11 5.54
C THR A 103 12.25 8.80 6.02
N PHE A 104 10.97 8.59 5.70
CA PHE A 104 10.27 7.35 6.01
C PHE A 104 10.93 6.12 5.35
N THR A 105 11.59 6.31 4.20
CA THR A 105 12.29 5.25 3.47
C THR A 105 13.39 4.62 4.30
N MET A 106 14.06 5.37 5.19
CA MET A 106 15.13 4.84 6.03
C MET A 106 14.62 3.77 7.01
N TYR A 107 13.41 3.92 7.56
CA TYR A 107 12.83 2.87 8.42
C TYR A 107 12.54 1.60 7.63
N ARG A 108 12.06 1.73 6.38
CA ARG A 108 11.81 0.59 5.50
C ARG A 108 13.10 -0.12 5.11
N ASP A 109 14.16 0.64 4.85
CA ASP A 109 15.47 0.09 4.50
C ASP A 109 16.06 -0.68 5.69
N ILE A 110 15.94 -0.15 6.91
CA ILE A 110 16.32 -0.85 8.16
C ILE A 110 15.51 -2.15 8.31
N ALA A 111 14.18 -2.09 8.14
CA ALA A 111 13.32 -3.27 8.25
C ALA A 111 13.72 -4.36 7.23
N THR A 112 13.98 -3.95 5.99
CA THR A 112 14.37 -4.84 4.88
C THR A 112 15.72 -5.50 5.15
N GLU A 113 16.69 -4.74 5.65
CA GLU A 113 18.00 -5.28 5.98
C GLU A 113 17.91 -6.24 7.16
N LEU A 114 17.24 -5.85 8.26
CA LEU A 114 17.05 -6.73 9.42
C LEU A 114 16.34 -8.02 9.07
N GLN A 115 15.30 -7.98 8.23
CA GLN A 115 14.57 -9.17 7.79
C GLN A 115 15.50 -10.18 7.10
N GLN A 116 16.47 -9.73 6.31
CA GLN A 116 17.44 -10.64 5.67
C GLN A 116 18.30 -11.38 6.70
N HIS A 117 18.51 -10.79 7.88
CA HIS A 117 19.31 -11.36 8.97
C HIS A 117 18.49 -12.24 9.93
N VAL A 118 17.25 -11.87 10.22
CA VAL A 118 16.44 -12.52 11.27
C VAL A 118 15.23 -13.30 10.74
N GLY A 119 14.82 -13.08 9.50
CA GLY A 119 13.59 -13.65 8.94
C GLY A 119 12.33 -12.97 9.46
N GLY A 120 11.19 -13.67 9.32
CA GLY A 120 9.89 -13.20 9.80
C GLY A 120 9.44 -11.85 9.22
N THR A 121 8.45 -11.24 9.86
CA THR A 121 8.03 -9.87 9.59
C THR A 121 8.74 -8.92 10.54
N VAL A 122 9.45 -7.92 10.02
CA VAL A 122 10.12 -6.90 10.84
C VAL A 122 9.35 -5.59 10.76
N LEU A 123 8.99 -5.04 11.92
CA LEU A 123 8.32 -3.75 12.08
C LEU A 123 9.24 -2.79 12.86
N VAL A 124 9.58 -1.66 12.25
CA VAL A 124 10.49 -0.65 12.81
C VAL A 124 9.73 0.63 13.09
N PHE A 125 9.58 0.98 14.36
CA PHE A 125 8.88 2.16 14.85
C PHE A 125 9.88 3.26 15.17
N GLY A 126 9.69 4.43 14.56
CA GLY A 126 10.36 5.65 14.96
C GLY A 126 9.36 6.74 15.39
N PRO A 127 9.85 7.89 15.88
CA PRO A 127 8.99 8.94 16.41
C PRO A 127 8.04 9.57 15.38
N ASN A 128 8.40 9.53 14.09
CA ASN A 128 7.69 10.20 13.01
C ASN A 128 7.14 9.27 11.92
N SER A 129 7.53 7.99 11.91
CA SER A 129 7.14 7.05 10.87
C SER A 129 7.42 5.61 11.28
N VAL A 130 6.98 4.68 10.45
CA VAL A 130 7.17 3.24 10.62
C VAL A 130 7.70 2.66 9.31
N GLY A 131 8.57 1.66 9.41
CA GLY A 131 9.01 0.84 8.29
C GLY A 131 8.66 -0.62 8.55
N SER A 132 8.37 -1.36 7.48
CA SER A 132 8.06 -2.78 7.58
C SER A 132 8.66 -3.58 6.44
N ALA A 133 8.97 -4.84 6.71
CA ALA A 133 9.39 -5.82 5.72
C ALA A 133 8.81 -7.18 6.10
N SER A 134 7.99 -7.77 5.24
CA SER A 134 7.37 -9.07 5.49
C SER A 134 7.44 -10.00 4.28
N PRO A 135 7.76 -11.29 4.47
CA PRO A 135 7.52 -12.33 3.46
C PRO A 135 6.08 -12.87 3.50
N GLU A 136 5.33 -12.61 4.58
CA GLU A 136 4.01 -13.18 4.85
C GLU A 136 2.88 -12.23 4.43
N PHE A 137 2.96 -10.96 4.83
CA PHE A 137 1.92 -9.97 4.59
C PHE A 137 2.16 -9.23 3.27
N SER A 138 1.06 -8.99 2.53
CA SER A 138 1.13 -8.21 1.30
C SER A 138 1.56 -6.77 1.59
N ARG A 139 2.20 -6.12 0.63
CA ARG A 139 2.56 -4.71 0.77
C ARG A 139 1.34 -3.83 1.05
N VAL A 140 0.20 -4.11 0.44
CA VAL A 140 -1.03 -3.33 0.68
C VAL A 140 -1.48 -3.47 2.13
N ASN A 141 -1.47 -4.68 2.69
CA ASN A 141 -1.84 -4.91 4.09
C ASN A 141 -0.93 -4.13 5.04
N LEU A 142 0.39 -4.13 4.76
CA LEU A 142 1.35 -3.41 5.58
C LEU A 142 1.15 -1.89 5.53
N GLU A 143 0.87 -1.33 4.34
CA GLU A 143 0.66 0.10 4.17
C GLU A 143 -0.65 0.54 4.86
N ASP A 144 -1.74 -0.21 4.68
CA ASP A 144 -3.03 0.03 5.35
C ASP A 144 -2.91 -0.04 6.88
N ALA A 145 -2.02 -0.89 7.40
CA ALA A 145 -1.79 -1.03 8.83
C ALA A 145 -0.97 0.12 9.46
N THR A 146 -0.38 1.00 8.65
CA THR A 146 0.32 2.19 9.17
C THR A 146 -0.60 3.36 9.48
N ASP A 147 -1.88 3.25 9.14
CA ASP A 147 -2.87 4.30 9.37
C ASP A 147 -3.21 4.45 10.87
N ASN A 148 -3.26 5.71 11.34
CA ASN A 148 -3.69 6.09 12.69
C ASN A 148 -2.90 5.44 13.85
N LEU A 149 -1.64 5.11 13.63
CA LEU A 149 -0.77 4.58 14.69
C LEU A 149 -0.44 5.63 15.75
N THR A 150 -0.43 5.19 17.01
CA THR A 150 -0.07 6.04 18.15
C THR A 150 1.46 6.06 18.34
N LEU A 151 2.20 6.69 17.41
CA LEU A 151 3.68 6.64 17.42
C LEU A 151 4.32 7.27 18.66
N SER A 152 3.60 8.12 19.40
CA SER A 152 4.02 8.62 20.71
C SER A 152 4.06 7.54 21.80
N ASN A 153 3.46 6.37 21.56
CA ASN A 153 3.46 5.20 22.43
C ASN A 153 3.80 3.94 21.60
N PRO A 154 5.08 3.62 21.39
CA PRO A 154 5.49 2.56 20.47
C PRO A 154 4.92 1.17 20.77
N PRO A 155 4.79 0.70 22.04
CA PRO A 155 4.10 -0.55 22.33
C PRO A 155 2.64 -0.57 21.87
N GLN A 156 1.92 0.55 22.04
CA GLN A 156 0.54 0.67 21.57
C GLN A 156 0.48 0.71 20.04
N ALA A 157 1.37 1.46 19.38
CA ALA A 157 1.48 1.46 17.92
C ALA A 157 1.79 0.06 17.37
N ALA A 158 2.66 -0.70 18.04
CA ALA A 158 2.98 -2.07 17.66
C ALA A 158 1.75 -2.98 17.76
N GLN A 159 1.00 -2.91 18.86
CA GLN A 159 -0.25 -3.66 18.98
C GLN A 159 -1.24 -3.28 17.87
N GLN A 160 -1.46 -1.98 17.63
CA GLN A 160 -2.38 -1.49 16.59
C GLN A 160 -2.00 -2.00 15.20
N MET A 161 -0.70 -1.96 14.87
CA MET A 161 -0.22 -2.41 13.57
C MET A 161 -0.32 -3.93 13.45
N VAL A 162 0.05 -4.69 14.48
CA VAL A 162 -0.06 -6.15 14.49
C VAL A 162 -1.52 -6.58 14.34
N ASP A 163 -2.44 -6.01 15.12
CA ASP A 163 -3.87 -6.29 15.03
C ASP A 163 -4.42 -5.98 13.61
N ALA A 164 -3.91 -4.93 12.98
CA ALA A 164 -4.33 -4.53 11.63
C ALA A 164 -3.81 -5.51 10.55
N ILE A 165 -2.54 -5.93 10.62
CA ILE A 165 -1.96 -6.83 9.60
C ILE A 165 -2.44 -8.29 9.76
N THR A 166 -2.74 -8.73 10.98
CA THR A 166 -3.23 -10.09 11.27
C THR A 166 -4.75 -10.21 11.19
N LYS A 167 -5.46 -9.09 10.99
CA LYS A 167 -6.92 -9.08 10.90
C LYS A 167 -7.40 -10.12 9.88
N PRO A 168 -8.32 -11.04 10.28
CA PRO A 168 -8.87 -12.02 9.35
C PRO A 168 -9.50 -11.31 8.15
N GLY A 169 -9.00 -11.60 6.96
CA GLY A 169 -9.53 -11.03 5.72
C GLY A 169 -10.99 -11.42 5.53
N VAL A 170 -11.83 -10.48 5.11
CA VAL A 170 -13.16 -10.81 4.58
C VAL A 170 -12.96 -11.50 3.24
N ASP A 171 -13.44 -12.73 3.11
CA ASP A 171 -13.40 -13.45 1.83
C ASP A 171 -14.35 -12.78 0.83
N TRP A 172 -13.83 -11.79 0.11
CA TRP A 172 -14.55 -11.03 -0.91
C TRP A 172 -15.04 -11.91 -2.06
N THR A 173 -14.38 -13.04 -2.30
CA THR A 173 -14.84 -14.03 -3.28
C THR A 173 -16.12 -14.67 -2.77
N LEU A 174 -16.15 -15.11 -1.50
CA LEU A 174 -17.36 -15.64 -0.88
C LEU A 174 -18.47 -14.59 -0.85
N VAL A 175 -18.17 -13.34 -0.47
CA VAL A 175 -19.14 -12.24 -0.46
C VAL A 175 -19.72 -12.04 -1.87
N THR A 176 -18.86 -12.01 -2.90
CA THR A 176 -19.29 -11.83 -4.29
C THR A 176 -20.11 -13.02 -4.79
N ILE A 177 -19.74 -14.26 -4.45
CA ILE A 177 -20.53 -15.46 -4.76
C ILE A 177 -21.92 -15.37 -4.14
N VAL A 178 -22.01 -14.99 -2.86
CA VAL A 178 -23.30 -14.81 -2.17
C VAL A 178 -24.14 -13.71 -2.84
N LEU A 179 -23.52 -12.58 -3.18
CA LEU A 179 -24.20 -11.48 -3.88
C LEU A 179 -24.75 -11.93 -5.23
N ILE A 180 -23.94 -12.64 -6.03
CA ILE A 180 -24.38 -13.20 -7.32
C ILE A 180 -25.56 -14.16 -7.11
N ALA A 181 -25.49 -15.05 -6.11
CA ALA A 181 -26.57 -15.99 -5.82
C ALA A 181 -27.88 -15.26 -5.48
N VAL A 182 -27.82 -14.22 -4.65
CA VAL A 182 -28.99 -13.39 -4.30
C VAL A 182 -29.58 -12.73 -5.54
N VAL A 183 -28.76 -12.17 -6.42
CA VAL A 183 -29.20 -11.52 -7.66
C VAL A 183 -29.86 -12.52 -8.60
N VAL A 184 -29.26 -13.71 -8.78
CA VAL A 184 -29.82 -14.78 -9.64
C VAL A 184 -31.17 -15.25 -9.11
N ILE A 185 -31.28 -15.51 -7.79
CA ILE A 185 -32.54 -15.89 -7.15
C ILE A 185 -33.59 -14.79 -7.34
N GLY A 186 -33.21 -13.53 -7.08
CA GLY A 186 -34.07 -12.36 -7.28
C GLY A 186 -34.58 -12.25 -8.72
N ALA A 187 -33.71 -12.46 -9.71
CA ALA A 187 -34.05 -12.43 -11.12
C ALA A 187 -35.04 -13.56 -11.50
N ILE A 188 -34.81 -14.79 -11.02
CA ILE A 188 -35.71 -15.93 -11.26
C ILE A 188 -37.09 -15.65 -10.66
N VAL A 189 -37.14 -15.21 -9.40
CA VAL A 189 -38.38 -14.89 -8.70
C VAL A 189 -39.12 -13.74 -9.41
N GLY A 190 -38.40 -12.71 -9.81
CA GLY A 190 -38.94 -11.59 -10.59
C GLY A 190 -39.52 -12.04 -11.93
N ARG A 191 -38.81 -12.92 -12.66
CA ARG A 191 -39.25 -13.47 -13.94
C ARG A 191 -40.54 -14.27 -13.80
N ILE A 192 -40.65 -15.15 -12.80
CA ILE A 192 -41.85 -15.93 -12.52
C ILE A 192 -43.05 -15.01 -12.20
N ARG A 193 -42.83 -13.98 -11.38
CA ARG A 193 -43.89 -13.00 -11.05
C ARG A 193 -44.33 -12.18 -12.27
N SER A 194 -43.40 -11.80 -13.15
CA SER A 194 -43.70 -11.07 -14.38
C SER A 194 -44.58 -11.87 -15.33
N LEU A 195 -44.27 -13.16 -15.53
CA LEU A 195 -45.07 -14.07 -16.37
C LEU A 195 -46.48 -14.25 -15.81
N ARG A 196 -46.64 -14.50 -14.51
CA ARG A 196 -47.95 -14.64 -13.85
C ARG A 196 -48.81 -13.37 -13.89
N ARG A 197 -48.20 -12.17 -14.01
CA ARG A 197 -48.95 -10.91 -14.17
C ARG A 197 -49.49 -10.73 -15.58
N ARG A 198 -48.81 -11.28 -16.61
CA ARG A 198 -49.28 -11.23 -17.99
C ARG A 198 -50.51 -12.12 -18.21
N ASP A 199 -50.55 -13.28 -17.57
CA ASP A 199 -51.72 -14.18 -17.65
C ASP A 199 -52.98 -13.58 -16.99
N ARG A 200 -52.82 -12.66 -16.04
CA ARG A 200 -53.94 -11.95 -15.38
C ARG A 200 -54.36 -10.66 -16.10
N GLY A 201 -53.57 -10.17 -17.05
CA GLY A 201 -53.88 -8.99 -17.87
C GLY A 201 -54.64 -9.32 -19.16
N ALA A 202 -54.83 -10.60 -19.49
CA ALA A 202 -55.53 -11.05 -20.70
C ALA A 202 -57.05 -11.22 -20.51
N GLN A 203 -57.60 -10.85 -19.34
CA GLN A 203 -59.05 -10.77 -19.11
C GLN A 203 -59.49 -9.30 -18.97
N THR A 204 -59.32 -8.54 -20.05
CA THR A 204 -60.21 -7.41 -20.35
C THR A 204 -60.76 -7.68 -21.74
N SER A 205 -62.01 -8.15 -21.75
CA SER A 205 -62.76 -8.58 -22.92
C SER A 205 -62.96 -7.42 -23.91
N PRO A 206 -62.89 -7.66 -25.24
CA PRO A 206 -63.24 -6.69 -26.25
C PRO A 206 -64.77 -6.55 -26.31
N ALA A 207 -65.34 -5.75 -25.41
CA ALA A 207 -66.78 -5.52 -25.32
C ALA A 207 -67.15 -4.03 -25.43
N ASP A 208 -66.40 -3.26 -26.22
CA ASP A 208 -66.71 -1.84 -26.46
C ASP A 208 -66.58 -1.42 -27.94
N LEU A 209 -66.92 -2.32 -28.86
CA LEU A 209 -66.95 -2.03 -30.31
C LEU A 209 -68.33 -2.23 -30.95
N SER A 210 -69.43 -2.29 -30.19
CA SER A 210 -70.77 -2.30 -30.82
C SER A 210 -71.92 -1.88 -29.87
N HIS A 211 -72.02 -0.59 -29.62
CA HIS A 211 -73.25 0.13 -29.27
C HIS A 211 -72.95 1.61 -29.47
N GLY A 212 -73.55 2.40 -30.35
CA GLY A 212 -74.65 2.27 -31.28
C GLY A 212 -74.69 3.64 -31.96
N ALA A 213 -74.92 3.65 -33.27
CA ALA A 213 -75.07 4.87 -34.05
C ALA A 213 -76.37 5.61 -33.65
N GLY A 214 -76.30 6.94 -33.62
CA GLY A 214 -77.44 7.85 -33.72
C GLY A 214 -77.82 8.54 -32.40
N GLU A 215 -77.43 9.80 -32.25
CA GLU A 215 -78.37 10.94 -32.31
C GLU A 215 -77.60 12.26 -32.20
N GLU A 216 -77.85 13.12 -33.19
CA GLU A 216 -77.39 14.51 -33.28
C GLU A 216 -78.33 15.42 -32.47
N SER A 217 -77.76 16.40 -31.77
CA SER A 217 -78.28 17.78 -31.57
C SER A 217 -77.22 18.51 -30.71
N GLU A 218 -76.51 19.52 -31.25
CA GLU A 218 -76.89 20.95 -31.21
C GLU A 218 -76.78 21.47 -29.76
N THR A 219 -75.92 22.41 -29.33
CA THR A 219 -75.41 23.71 -29.80
C THR A 219 -74.41 24.15 -28.70
N ASP A 220 -73.22 24.66 -28.97
CA ASP A 220 -72.85 26.08 -29.22
C ASP A 220 -71.80 26.53 -28.18
N GLU A 221 -71.01 27.52 -28.61
CA GLU A 221 -70.33 28.51 -27.79
C GLU A 221 -68.86 28.28 -27.33
N LYS A 222 -67.95 28.71 -28.22
CA LYS A 222 -66.95 29.79 -28.00
C LYS A 222 -65.63 29.48 -27.27
N ALA A 223 -64.57 29.41 -28.09
CA ALA A 223 -63.19 29.81 -27.75
C ALA A 223 -63.10 31.36 -27.53
N PRO A 224 -62.02 31.98 -26.97
CA PRO A 224 -60.63 31.52 -27.09
C PRO A 224 -59.61 31.93 -25.97
N THR A 225 -58.36 31.51 -26.20
CA THR A 225 -57.10 32.25 -25.90
C THR A 225 -56.54 32.29 -24.47
N GLY A 226 -55.27 31.88 -24.33
CA GLY A 226 -54.24 32.81 -23.82
C GLY A 226 -53.24 32.30 -22.76
N ALA A 227 -51.95 32.31 -23.16
CA ALA A 227 -50.73 32.59 -22.36
C ALA A 227 -50.30 31.61 -21.24
N VAL A 228 -49.15 30.92 -21.32
CA VAL A 228 -47.73 31.35 -21.22
C VAL A 228 -47.23 31.66 -19.78
N ALA A 229 -46.55 30.65 -19.20
CA ALA A 229 -45.26 30.66 -18.48
C ALA A 229 -45.13 31.33 -17.06
N PRO A 230 -43.95 31.28 -16.39
CA PRO A 230 -43.66 30.35 -15.28
C PRO A 230 -43.26 31.05 -13.95
N GLY A 231 -43.40 30.35 -12.82
CA GLY A 231 -43.08 30.88 -11.49
C GLY A 231 -41.88 30.20 -10.82
N SER A 232 -40.76 30.93 -10.76
CA SER A 232 -39.58 30.69 -9.91
C SER A 232 -39.78 31.29 -8.51
N ARG A 233 -39.21 30.66 -7.47
CA ARG A 233 -38.77 31.17 -6.13
C ARG A 233 -38.67 29.95 -5.19
N ASN A 234 -37.51 29.48 -4.70
CA ASN A 234 -36.43 30.11 -3.94
C ASN A 234 -36.92 30.61 -2.57
N ASP A 235 -36.72 29.79 -1.53
CA ASP A 235 -36.79 30.20 -0.13
C ASP A 235 -35.62 29.59 0.65
N SER A 236 -34.83 30.54 1.17
CA SER A 236 -33.96 30.63 2.36
C SER A 236 -33.57 29.38 3.14
#